data_AF-A0A8C0JMB0-F1
#
_entry.id   AF-A0A8C0JMB0-F1
#
_cell.length_a   1.000
_cell.length_b   1.000
_cell.length_c   1.000
_cell.angle_alpha   90.00
_cell.angle_beta   90.00
_cell.angle_gamma   90.00
#
_symmetry.space_group_name_H-M   'P 1'
#
loop_
_entity.id
_entity.type
_entity.pdbx_description
1 polymer ?
#
loop_
_entity_poly.entity_id
_entity_poly.type
_entity_poly.pdbx_seq_one_letter_code
_entity_poly.pdbx_strand_id
1 'polypeptide(L)'
;QVGRRIESVVRSLQGSLKMNNTELHKQGLLLFAEILTRQPEEIKLFTSSAICRDAGRALQEAVRSPVLEVAAEALKAISAFLRKDHQSTPPVQYRELRALLEAMLSRCADFSQTPLSRRPLGHVSSRDSGKAILRRGKFLLSTLEGFRNACRLAVEFQSEPSAQENPFTAPSAEKEDTLEAFSEFLLSACDSLCIPMVMRHSEQATHPNLMEVFLSILHSLFIIVPHMKEKFSKKLASSSFIRLTLELKARFCSSLRHSALNQVCSSFLYYMILNLLSAPEKTEPLSKEELSVVSTFLQHGLPHISSRNPESLAFLSDRQYMEKTARQRQYCILLLFYLAYIHEDRFVSEAELFVAVQSFLLSLQDQGERPPLVVFRASIYLVSLCQDKDRALDEVPCGLLSGLG
;
A
#
# COMPACT_ATOMS: atom_id res chain seq x y z
N GLN A 1 -12.86 -38.10 3.59
CA GLN A 1 -11.53 -38.71 3.29
C GLN A 1 -10.42 -37.66 3.12
N VAL A 2 -10.69 -36.48 2.54
CA VAL A 2 -9.69 -35.41 2.31
C VAL A 2 -9.10 -34.84 3.62
N GLY A 3 -9.91 -34.55 4.65
CA GLY A 3 -9.43 -34.02 5.93
C GLY A 3 -8.41 -34.92 6.67
N ARG A 4 -8.55 -36.26 6.59
CA ARG A 4 -7.57 -37.20 7.17
C ARG A 4 -6.24 -37.21 6.40
N ARG A 5 -6.25 -36.83 5.11
CA ARG A 5 -5.03 -36.77 4.30
C ARG A 5 -4.22 -35.52 4.63
N ILE A 6 -4.86 -34.36 4.85
CA ILE A 6 -4.12 -33.13 5.20
C ILE A 6 -3.47 -33.23 6.58
N GLU A 7 -4.14 -33.88 7.54
CA GLU A 7 -3.61 -34.09 8.89
C GLU A 7 -2.30 -34.90 8.88
N SER A 8 -2.24 -35.96 8.06
CA SER A 8 -1.03 -36.75 7.86
C SER A 8 0.10 -35.91 7.21
N VAL A 9 -0.25 -35.08 6.22
CA VAL A 9 0.71 -34.17 5.57
C VAL A 9 1.28 -33.17 6.57
N VAL A 10 0.45 -32.54 7.41
CA VAL A 10 0.89 -31.59 8.43
C VAL A 10 1.81 -32.27 9.46
N ARG A 11 1.44 -33.46 9.95
CA ARG A 11 2.30 -34.23 10.86
C ARG A 11 3.63 -34.62 10.23
N SER A 12 3.61 -35.05 8.97
CA SER A 12 4.82 -35.39 8.23
C SER A 12 5.73 -34.18 8.06
N LEU A 13 5.16 -33.01 7.73
CA LEU A 13 5.89 -31.75 7.64
C LEU A 13 6.53 -31.39 8.98
N GLN A 14 5.78 -31.42 10.08
CA GLN A 14 6.30 -31.18 11.43
C GLN A 14 7.43 -32.16 11.81
N GLY A 15 7.26 -33.45 11.47
CA GLY A 15 8.30 -34.45 11.68
C GLY A 15 9.56 -34.16 10.85
N SER A 16 9.38 -33.73 9.60
CA SER A 16 10.47 -33.39 8.70
C SER A 16 11.27 -32.18 9.19
N LEU A 17 10.61 -31.13 9.70
CA LEU A 17 11.24 -29.89 10.18
C LEU A 17 12.16 -30.11 11.40
N LYS A 18 11.94 -31.21 12.14
CA LYS A 18 12.79 -31.62 13.27
C LYS A 18 14.03 -32.39 12.84
N MET A 19 14.12 -32.78 11.56
CA MET A 19 15.29 -33.48 11.04
C MET A 19 16.37 -32.47 10.63
N ASN A 20 17.64 -32.90 10.62
CA ASN A 20 18.72 -32.07 10.12
C ASN A 20 18.87 -32.20 8.60
N ASN A 21 17.78 -32.05 7.83
CA ASN A 21 17.79 -32.19 6.38
C ASN A 21 17.05 -31.03 5.70
N THR A 22 17.82 -30.03 5.25
CA THR A 22 17.30 -28.80 4.66
C THR A 22 16.61 -29.02 3.31
N GLU A 23 17.05 -30.01 2.53
CA GLU A 23 16.40 -30.36 1.28
C GLU A 23 15.02 -30.97 1.55
N LEU A 24 14.92 -31.85 2.56
CA LEU A 24 13.64 -32.41 2.97
C LEU A 24 12.68 -31.31 3.45
N HIS A 25 13.16 -30.33 4.21
CA HIS A 25 12.34 -29.18 4.63
C HIS A 25 11.80 -28.42 3.42
N LYS A 26 12.68 -28.09 2.47
CA LYS A 26 12.32 -27.35 1.25
C LYS A 26 11.28 -28.10 0.42
N GLN A 27 11.50 -29.39 0.15
CA GLN A 27 10.57 -30.21 -0.62
C GLN A 27 9.23 -30.40 0.10
N GLY A 28 9.25 -30.61 1.42
CA GLY A 28 8.05 -30.71 2.23
C GLY A 28 7.20 -29.43 2.18
N LEU A 29 7.83 -28.26 2.30
CA LEU A 29 7.16 -26.97 2.22
C LEU A 29 6.66 -26.66 0.81
N LEU A 30 7.42 -26.98 -0.23
CA LEU A 30 7.01 -26.82 -1.62
C LEU A 30 5.76 -27.66 -1.91
N LEU A 31 5.77 -28.94 -1.53
CA LEU A 31 4.60 -29.81 -1.67
C LEU A 31 3.39 -29.26 -0.91
N PHE A 32 3.61 -28.79 0.33
CA PHE A 32 2.53 -28.23 1.14
C PHE A 32 1.95 -26.94 0.53
N ALA A 33 2.79 -26.05 0.00
CA ALA A 33 2.36 -24.86 -0.73
C ALA A 33 1.54 -25.22 -1.97
N GLU A 34 1.96 -26.25 -2.71
CA GLU A 34 1.25 -26.70 -3.92
C GLU A 34 -0.14 -27.27 -3.59
N ILE A 35 -0.23 -28.09 -2.54
CA ILE A 35 -1.52 -28.61 -2.03
C ILE A 35 -2.43 -27.44 -1.65
N LEU A 36 -1.93 -26.48 -0.87
CA LEU A 36 -2.70 -25.33 -0.43
C LEU A 36 -3.14 -24.46 -1.60
N THR A 37 -2.32 -24.30 -2.64
CA THR A 37 -2.62 -23.44 -3.79
C THR A 37 -3.60 -24.08 -4.76
N ARG A 38 -3.46 -25.38 -5.04
CA ARG A 38 -4.31 -26.09 -6.01
C ARG A 38 -5.66 -26.53 -5.45
N GLN A 39 -5.84 -26.48 -4.15
CA GLN A 39 -7.08 -26.88 -3.54
C GLN A 39 -8.24 -26.01 -4.04
N PRO A 40 -9.33 -26.61 -4.58
CA PRO A 40 -10.55 -25.90 -4.95
C PRO A 40 -11.24 -25.26 -3.74
N GLU A 41 -11.91 -24.12 -3.96
CA GLU A 41 -12.54 -23.32 -2.92
C GLU A 41 -13.68 -24.10 -2.21
N GLU A 42 -14.36 -25.00 -2.92
CA GLU A 42 -15.48 -25.78 -2.40
C GLU A 42 -15.06 -26.88 -1.41
N ILE A 43 -13.78 -27.27 -1.41
CA ILE A 43 -13.30 -28.40 -0.62
C ILE A 43 -12.47 -27.87 0.56
N LYS A 44 -13.10 -27.86 1.74
CA LYS A 44 -12.43 -27.53 3.01
C LYS A 44 -11.33 -28.54 3.33
N LEU A 45 -10.07 -28.11 3.27
CA LEU A 45 -8.94 -28.91 3.74
C LEU A 45 -8.96 -29.06 5.26
N PHE A 46 -9.07 -27.94 5.96
CA PHE A 46 -8.99 -27.90 7.41
C PHE A 46 -10.38 -28.07 8.03
N THR A 47 -10.74 -29.31 8.34
CA THR A 47 -12.04 -29.65 8.93
C THR A 47 -12.13 -29.37 10.43
N SER A 48 -11.03 -29.00 11.08
CA SER A 48 -11.00 -28.59 12.49
C SER A 48 -9.99 -27.46 12.72
N SER A 49 -10.28 -26.59 13.69
CA SER A 49 -9.38 -25.51 14.10
C SER A 49 -8.05 -26.03 14.64
N ALA A 50 -8.03 -27.24 15.21
CA ALA A 50 -6.82 -27.89 15.70
C ALA A 50 -5.82 -28.18 14.57
N ILE A 51 -6.28 -28.79 13.46
CA ILE A 51 -5.40 -29.11 12.32
C ILE A 51 -4.91 -27.83 11.64
N CYS A 52 -5.78 -26.81 11.52
CA CYS A 52 -5.40 -25.51 10.99
C CYS A 52 -4.30 -24.84 11.83
N ARG A 53 -4.46 -24.86 13.16
CA ARG A 53 -3.47 -24.35 14.10
C ARG A 53 -2.14 -25.12 14.01
N ASP A 54 -2.18 -26.44 13.92
CA ASP A 54 -0.98 -27.27 13.80
C ASP A 54 -0.21 -26.97 12.50
N ALA A 55 -0.93 -26.73 11.40
CA ALA A 55 -0.34 -26.27 10.15
C ALA A 55 0.28 -24.86 10.29
N GLY A 56 -0.44 -23.92 10.91
CA GLY A 56 0.08 -22.58 11.19
C GLY A 56 1.37 -22.61 12.01
N ARG A 57 1.43 -23.45 13.06
CA ARG A 57 2.64 -23.64 13.88
C ARG A 57 3.80 -24.25 13.10
N ALA A 58 3.55 -25.24 12.25
CA ALA A 58 4.57 -25.81 11.39
C ALA A 58 5.17 -24.76 10.42
N LEU A 59 4.31 -23.91 9.84
CA LEU A 59 4.74 -22.80 8.98
C LEU A 59 5.53 -21.74 9.77
N GLN A 60 5.11 -21.46 11.00
CA GLN A 60 5.79 -20.53 11.89
C GLN A 60 7.19 -21.02 12.29
N GLU A 61 7.36 -22.33 12.51
CA GLU A 61 8.67 -22.94 12.74
C GLU A 61 9.53 -22.88 11.46
N ALA A 62 8.95 -23.22 10.31
CA ALA A 62 9.66 -23.21 9.03
C ALA A 62 10.16 -21.82 8.62
N VAL A 63 9.37 -20.75 8.81
CA VAL A 63 9.79 -19.39 8.46
C VAL A 63 10.93 -18.89 9.36
N ARG A 64 11.02 -19.38 10.59
CA ARG A 64 12.13 -19.08 11.51
C ARG A 64 13.41 -19.86 11.19
N SER A 65 13.40 -20.73 10.19
CA SER A 65 14.59 -21.48 9.78
C SER A 65 15.76 -20.54 9.47
N PRO A 66 16.98 -20.84 9.94
CA PRO A 66 18.17 -20.07 9.59
C PRO A 66 18.50 -20.16 8.09
N VAL A 67 18.00 -21.19 7.40
CA VAL A 67 18.22 -21.40 5.96
C VAL A 67 17.21 -20.60 5.15
N LEU A 68 17.69 -19.59 4.41
CA LEU A 68 16.85 -18.65 3.69
C LEU A 68 15.93 -19.31 2.66
N GLU A 69 16.40 -20.36 1.98
CA GLU A 69 15.62 -21.10 0.98
C GLU A 69 14.42 -21.83 1.62
N VAL A 70 14.61 -22.42 2.80
CA VAL A 70 13.53 -23.05 3.58
C VAL A 70 12.52 -22.00 4.01
N ALA A 71 12.99 -20.87 4.56
CA ALA A 71 12.12 -19.76 4.94
C ALA A 71 11.35 -19.21 3.73
N ALA A 72 11.98 -19.10 2.56
CA ALA A 72 11.34 -18.60 1.34
C ALA A 72 10.23 -19.54 0.84
N GLU A 73 10.42 -20.86 0.88
CA GLU A 73 9.33 -21.81 0.57
C GLU A 73 8.22 -21.77 1.62
N ALA A 74 8.57 -21.58 2.90
CA ALA A 74 7.58 -21.37 3.95
C ALA A 74 6.72 -20.12 3.69
N LEU A 75 7.31 -19.01 3.21
CA LEU A 75 6.54 -17.80 2.85
C LEU A 75 5.53 -18.06 1.74
N LYS A 76 5.88 -18.86 0.72
CA LYS A 76 4.93 -19.25 -0.33
C LYS A 76 3.78 -20.08 0.24
N ALA A 77 4.10 -21.04 1.11
CA ALA A 77 3.09 -21.84 1.78
C ALA A 77 2.18 -20.99 2.69
N ILE A 78 2.73 -20.01 3.42
CA ILE A 78 1.97 -19.06 4.25
C ILE A 78 1.03 -18.23 3.37
N SER A 79 1.52 -17.68 2.25
CA SER A 79 0.69 -16.94 1.30
C SER A 79 -0.50 -17.78 0.82
N ALA A 80 -0.29 -19.05 0.49
CA ALA A 80 -1.36 -19.96 0.10
C ALA A 80 -2.28 -20.35 1.27
N PHE A 81 -1.73 -20.50 2.48
CA PHE A 81 -2.46 -20.84 3.71
C PHE A 81 -3.44 -19.74 4.12
N LEU A 82 -3.11 -18.47 3.89
CA LEU A 82 -3.92 -17.29 4.23
C LEU A 82 -5.14 -17.09 3.31
N ARG A 83 -5.45 -18.02 2.39
CA ARG A 83 -6.71 -17.97 1.64
C ARG A 83 -7.89 -18.21 2.57
N LYS A 84 -8.99 -17.51 2.32
CA LYS A 84 -10.25 -17.64 3.05
C LYS A 84 -10.67 -19.08 3.28
N ASP A 85 -10.74 -19.90 2.25
CA ASP A 85 -11.28 -21.28 2.34
C ASP A 85 -10.52 -22.18 3.32
N HIS A 86 -9.24 -21.86 3.58
CA HIS A 86 -8.43 -22.58 4.56
C HIS A 86 -8.65 -22.08 6.00
N GLN A 87 -9.11 -20.84 6.16
CA GLN A 87 -9.36 -20.17 7.43
C GLN A 87 -10.86 -20.15 7.82
N SER A 88 -11.77 -20.50 6.91
CA SER A 88 -13.24 -20.49 7.06
C SER A 88 -13.82 -21.59 7.95
N THR A 89 -13.06 -22.12 8.91
CA THR A 89 -13.55 -23.08 9.91
C THR A 89 -13.68 -22.37 11.25
N PRO A 90 -14.89 -21.95 11.66
CA PRO A 90 -15.09 -21.21 12.91
C PRO A 90 -14.75 -22.06 14.15
N PRO A 91 -14.26 -21.42 15.24
CA PRO A 91 -13.87 -20.01 15.31
C PRO A 91 -12.53 -19.77 14.59
N VAL A 92 -12.47 -18.67 13.83
CA VAL A 92 -11.23 -18.20 13.17
C VAL A 92 -10.18 -17.91 14.24
N GLN A 93 -8.96 -18.44 14.05
CA GLN A 93 -7.87 -18.36 15.03
C GLN A 93 -7.00 -17.12 14.77
N TYR A 94 -7.54 -15.92 14.96
CA TYR A 94 -6.81 -14.66 14.66
C TYR A 94 -5.50 -14.52 15.42
N ARG A 95 -5.44 -14.95 16.70
CA ARG A 95 -4.19 -14.95 17.49
C ARG A 95 -3.07 -15.77 16.83
N GLU A 96 -3.40 -16.97 16.33
CA GLU A 96 -2.44 -17.83 15.66
C GLU A 96 -2.01 -17.23 14.30
N LEU A 97 -2.93 -16.56 13.59
CA LEU A 97 -2.61 -15.82 12.37
C LEU A 97 -1.67 -14.63 12.65
N ARG A 98 -1.90 -13.86 13.71
CA ARG A 98 -0.98 -12.77 14.12
C ARG A 98 0.42 -13.31 14.40
N ALA A 99 0.51 -14.35 15.22
CA ALA A 99 1.79 -14.96 15.58
C ALA A 99 2.56 -15.49 14.35
N LEU A 100 1.85 -15.98 13.33
CA LEU A 100 2.45 -16.38 12.05
C LEU A 100 2.99 -15.18 11.26
N LEU A 101 2.21 -14.10 11.17
CA LEU A 101 2.60 -12.87 10.47
C LEU A 101 3.77 -12.17 11.16
N GLU A 102 3.79 -12.11 12.50
CA GLU A 102 4.90 -11.59 13.29
C GLU A 102 6.19 -12.36 13.02
N ALA A 103 6.12 -13.70 12.99
CA ALA A 103 7.29 -14.53 12.70
C ALA A 103 7.86 -14.25 11.30
N MET A 104 6.98 -14.11 10.30
CA MET A 104 7.34 -13.78 8.93
C MET A 104 7.98 -12.37 8.83
N LEU A 105 7.35 -11.36 9.43
CA LEU A 105 7.83 -9.97 9.39
C LEU A 105 9.14 -9.82 10.15
N SER A 106 9.27 -10.45 11.32
CA SER A 106 10.51 -10.42 12.13
C SER A 106 11.67 -11.04 11.36
N ARG A 107 11.45 -12.20 10.72
CA ARG A 107 12.48 -12.84 9.89
C ARG A 107 12.95 -11.94 8.75
N CYS A 108 12.02 -11.25 8.09
CA CYS A 108 12.35 -10.31 7.03
C CYS A 108 13.08 -9.07 7.59
N ALA A 109 12.68 -8.58 8.75
CA ALA A 109 13.33 -7.45 9.42
C ALA A 109 14.79 -7.78 9.78
N ASP A 110 15.08 -8.96 10.33
CA ASP A 110 16.45 -9.42 10.64
C ASP A 110 17.32 -9.47 9.38
N PHE A 111 16.76 -10.04 8.31
CA PHE A 111 17.42 -10.08 7.00
C PHE A 111 17.63 -8.68 6.42
N SER A 112 16.75 -7.74 6.78
CA SER A 112 16.84 -6.34 6.36
C SER A 112 17.88 -5.52 7.15
N GLN A 113 18.15 -5.89 8.40
CA GLN A 113 19.07 -5.16 9.27
C GLN A 113 20.52 -5.58 9.10
N THR A 114 20.76 -6.77 8.53
CA THR A 114 22.11 -7.26 8.27
C THR A 114 22.87 -6.28 7.36
N PRO A 115 23.94 -5.62 7.85
CA PRO A 115 24.70 -4.66 7.05
C PRO A 115 25.29 -5.36 5.82
N LEU A 116 25.14 -4.75 4.64
CA LEU A 116 25.95 -5.09 3.47
C LEU A 116 27.38 -4.60 3.75
N SER A 117 28.13 -5.35 4.58
CA SER A 117 29.54 -5.17 4.93
C SER A 117 30.15 -3.77 4.67
N ARG A 118 30.32 -2.99 5.74
CA ARG A 118 31.40 -1.99 5.77
C ARG A 118 32.73 -2.76 5.70
N ARG A 119 33.40 -2.69 4.55
CA ARG A 119 34.84 -2.93 4.29
C ARG A 119 35.59 -3.84 5.28
N PRO A 120 36.23 -4.89 4.76
CA PRO A 120 37.67 -5.06 4.89
C PRO A 120 38.33 -4.52 3.62
N LEU A 121 39.49 -3.88 3.75
CA LEU A 121 40.37 -3.58 2.62
C LEU A 121 40.56 -4.86 1.78
N GLY A 122 39.97 -4.90 0.58
CA GLY A 122 40.08 -6.04 -0.31
C GLY A 122 39.02 -5.98 -1.40
N HIS A 123 39.48 -5.95 -2.64
CA HIS A 123 38.69 -5.87 -3.87
C HIS A 123 37.64 -7.01 -3.94
N VAL A 124 36.42 -6.81 -3.44
CA VAL A 124 35.28 -7.72 -3.66
C VAL A 124 34.32 -7.05 -4.62
N SER A 125 34.00 -7.77 -5.71
CA SER A 125 33.38 -7.23 -6.91
C SER A 125 31.98 -6.64 -6.67
N SER A 126 31.66 -5.54 -7.35
CA SER A 126 30.31 -4.93 -7.42
C SER A 126 29.20 -5.91 -7.83
N ARG A 127 29.55 -7.11 -8.33
CA ARG A 127 28.60 -8.12 -8.79
C ARG A 127 27.96 -8.90 -7.63
N ASP A 128 28.64 -9.03 -6.50
CA ASP A 128 28.16 -9.82 -5.35
C ASP A 128 27.23 -9.01 -4.45
N SER A 129 27.42 -7.69 -4.36
CA SER A 129 26.48 -6.78 -3.68
C SER A 129 25.12 -6.72 -4.39
N GLY A 130 25.11 -6.63 -5.73
CA GLY A 130 23.88 -6.62 -6.53
C GLY A 130 23.06 -7.90 -6.38
N LYS A 131 23.71 -9.07 -6.29
CA LYS A 131 23.04 -10.35 -6.01
C LYS A 131 22.42 -10.38 -4.63
N ALA A 132 23.09 -9.83 -3.62
CA ALA A 132 22.56 -9.76 -2.25
C ALA A 132 21.31 -8.86 -2.17
N ILE A 133 21.35 -7.68 -2.79
CA ILE A 133 20.21 -6.75 -2.88
C ILE A 133 19.03 -7.44 -3.57
N LEU A 134 19.27 -8.13 -4.70
CA LEU A 134 18.22 -8.86 -5.42
C LEU A 134 17.61 -9.98 -4.57
N ARG A 135 18.43 -10.78 -3.86
CA ARG A 135 17.94 -11.84 -2.97
C ARG A 135 17.08 -11.28 -1.85
N ARG A 136 17.48 -10.15 -1.27
CA ARG A 136 16.71 -9.43 -0.24
C ARG A 136 15.42 -8.85 -0.78
N GLY A 137 15.43 -8.27 -1.97
CA GLY A 137 14.21 -7.80 -2.63
C GLY A 137 13.22 -8.94 -2.89
N LYS A 138 13.70 -10.11 -3.33
CA LYS A 138 12.85 -11.30 -3.52
C LYS A 138 12.24 -11.80 -2.21
N PHE A 139 13.04 -11.90 -1.14
CA PHE A 139 12.54 -12.34 0.16
C PHE A 139 11.50 -11.36 0.72
N LEU A 140 11.78 -10.05 0.66
CA LEU A 140 10.84 -9.00 1.07
C LEU A 140 9.55 -9.05 0.25
N LEU A 141 9.64 -9.24 -1.07
CA LEU A 141 8.46 -9.40 -1.92
C LEU A 141 7.59 -10.58 -1.46
N SER A 142 8.18 -11.76 -1.26
CA SER A 142 7.42 -12.94 -0.79
C SER A 142 6.81 -12.73 0.60
N THR A 143 7.50 -12.02 1.50
CA THR A 143 6.94 -11.62 2.80
C THR A 143 5.73 -10.69 2.65
N LEU A 144 5.83 -9.68 1.77
CA LEU A 144 4.72 -8.76 1.52
C LEU A 144 3.56 -9.43 0.79
N GLU A 145 3.79 -10.43 -0.07
CA GLU A 145 2.72 -11.22 -0.68
C GLU A 145 1.91 -11.98 0.38
N GLY A 146 2.59 -12.57 1.37
CA GLY A 146 1.93 -13.20 2.51
C GLY A 146 1.13 -12.19 3.32
N PHE A 147 1.71 -11.02 3.61
CA PHE A 147 1.04 -9.95 4.33
C PHE A 147 -0.18 -9.40 3.57
N ARG A 148 -0.07 -9.21 2.26
CA ARG A 148 -1.18 -8.80 1.38
C ARG A 148 -2.31 -9.81 1.43
N ASN A 149 -2.02 -11.10 1.44
CA ASN A 149 -3.05 -12.13 1.54
C ASN A 149 -3.75 -12.11 2.90
N ALA A 150 -3.07 -11.75 3.99
CA ALA A 150 -3.71 -11.49 5.27
C ALA A 150 -4.63 -10.26 5.25
N CYS A 151 -4.22 -9.17 4.59
CA CYS A 151 -5.11 -8.02 4.38
C CYS A 151 -6.33 -8.40 3.55
N ARG A 152 -6.15 -9.18 2.47
CA ARG A 152 -7.26 -9.67 1.65
C ARG A 152 -8.22 -10.55 2.46
N LEU A 153 -7.68 -11.47 3.27
CA LEU A 153 -8.47 -12.30 4.17
C LEU A 153 -9.34 -11.46 5.11
N ALA A 154 -8.76 -10.40 5.69
CA ALA A 154 -9.50 -9.49 6.56
C ALA A 154 -10.64 -8.78 5.81
N VAL A 155 -10.41 -8.30 4.57
CA VAL A 155 -11.47 -7.72 3.72
C VAL A 155 -12.58 -8.73 3.47
N GLU A 156 -12.24 -9.96 3.08
CA GLU A 156 -13.22 -10.99 2.76
C GLU A 156 -14.08 -11.36 3.98
N PHE A 157 -13.48 -11.41 5.17
CA PHE A 157 -14.18 -11.71 6.43
C PHE A 157 -15.06 -10.56 6.94
N GLN A 158 -14.89 -9.30 6.51
CA GLN A 158 -15.79 -8.21 6.90
C GLN A 158 -17.26 -8.49 6.52
N SER A 159 -17.47 -9.25 5.43
CA SER A 159 -18.81 -9.66 4.97
C SER A 159 -19.37 -10.89 5.68
N GLU A 160 -18.58 -11.55 6.55
CA GLU A 160 -18.95 -12.83 7.18
C GLU A 160 -19.19 -12.69 8.68
N PRO A 161 -20.45 -12.80 9.15
CA PRO A 161 -20.78 -12.69 10.58
C PRO A 161 -20.07 -13.74 11.45
N SER A 162 -19.93 -14.98 10.96
CA SER A 162 -19.29 -16.08 11.68
C SER A 162 -17.78 -15.93 11.86
N ALA A 163 -17.17 -14.99 11.13
CA ALA A 163 -15.74 -14.70 11.22
C ALA A 163 -15.43 -13.48 12.10
N GLN A 164 -16.43 -12.73 12.56
CA GLN A 164 -16.19 -11.48 13.30
C GLN A 164 -15.55 -11.71 14.67
N GLU A 165 -16.17 -12.58 15.46
CA GLU A 165 -15.75 -12.89 16.82
C GLU A 165 -15.97 -14.37 17.10
N ASN A 166 -15.19 -14.94 18.02
CA ASN A 166 -15.42 -16.29 18.51
C ASN A 166 -16.70 -16.30 19.40
N PRO A 167 -17.74 -17.07 19.04
CA PRO A 167 -19.00 -17.10 19.78
C PRO A 167 -18.88 -17.70 21.19
N PHE A 168 -17.76 -18.36 21.49
CA PHE A 168 -17.48 -18.96 22.80
C PHE A 168 -16.67 -18.04 23.72
N THR A 169 -16.33 -16.82 23.30
CA THR A 169 -15.65 -15.82 24.14
C THR A 169 -16.63 -15.25 25.16
N ALA A 170 -16.30 -15.36 26.46
CA ALA A 170 -17.13 -14.79 27.52
C ALA A 170 -17.23 -13.25 27.38
N PRO A 171 -18.37 -12.60 27.69
CA PRO A 171 -18.55 -11.15 27.54
C PRO A 171 -17.55 -10.30 28.34
N SER A 172 -16.97 -10.86 29.40
CA SER A 172 -15.98 -10.22 30.27
C SER A 172 -14.53 -10.52 29.91
N ALA A 173 -14.26 -11.38 28.91
CA ALA A 173 -12.92 -11.73 28.48
C ALA A 173 -12.39 -10.72 27.45
N GLU A 174 -11.08 -10.50 27.44
CA GLU A 174 -10.44 -9.65 26.44
C GLU A 174 -10.72 -10.19 25.03
N LYS A 175 -11.31 -9.33 24.19
CA LYS A 175 -11.67 -9.59 22.80
C LYS A 175 -10.46 -9.55 21.87
N GLU A 176 -9.40 -10.28 22.19
CA GLU A 176 -8.18 -10.28 21.36
C GLU A 176 -8.33 -11.10 20.08
N ASP A 177 -9.24 -12.08 20.05
CA ASP A 177 -9.43 -13.01 18.92
C ASP A 177 -10.62 -12.58 18.03
N THR A 178 -10.61 -11.31 17.60
CA THR A 178 -11.61 -10.70 16.74
C THR A 178 -11.00 -10.20 15.42
N LEU A 179 -11.85 -10.06 14.40
CA LEU A 179 -11.46 -9.49 13.11
C LEU A 179 -10.98 -8.03 13.26
N GLU A 180 -11.62 -7.26 14.14
CA GLU A 180 -11.25 -5.86 14.41
C GLU A 180 -9.82 -5.77 14.95
N ALA A 181 -9.52 -6.47 16.03
CA ALA A 181 -8.18 -6.48 16.61
C ALA A 181 -7.14 -7.05 15.62
N PHE A 182 -7.53 -7.97 14.73
CA PHE A 182 -6.64 -8.47 13.67
C PHE A 182 -6.35 -7.40 12.62
N SER A 183 -7.37 -6.65 12.21
CA SER A 183 -7.23 -5.55 11.25
C SER A 183 -6.39 -4.41 11.81
N GLU A 184 -6.56 -4.07 13.09
CA GLU A 184 -5.71 -3.10 13.80
C GLU A 184 -4.25 -3.58 13.90
N PHE A 185 -4.03 -4.86 14.20
CA PHE A 185 -2.70 -5.46 14.16
C PHE A 185 -2.07 -5.31 12.76
N LEU A 186 -2.80 -5.59 11.68
CA LEU A 186 -2.29 -5.44 10.32
C LEU A 186 -1.89 -3.98 10.02
N LEU A 187 -2.70 -3.00 10.43
CA LEU A 187 -2.35 -1.59 10.28
C LEU A 187 -1.06 -1.25 11.05
N SER A 188 -0.99 -1.64 12.33
CA SER A 188 0.16 -1.40 13.20
C SER A 188 1.45 -2.06 12.69
N ALA A 189 1.37 -3.31 12.25
CA ALA A 189 2.49 -4.05 11.69
C ALA A 189 2.97 -3.45 10.36
N CYS A 190 2.04 -2.98 9.52
CA CYS A 190 2.40 -2.31 8.28
C CYS A 190 3.14 -0.99 8.55
N ASP A 191 2.61 -0.19 9.47
CA ASP A 191 3.15 1.10 9.89
C ASP A 191 4.55 1.00 10.52
N SER A 192 4.73 0.05 11.43
CA SER A 192 5.97 -0.10 12.20
C SER A 192 7.04 -0.96 11.51
N LEU A 193 6.66 -1.90 10.64
CA LEU A 193 7.59 -2.86 10.03
C LEU A 193 7.61 -2.77 8.50
N CYS A 194 6.47 -2.92 7.82
CA CYS A 194 6.44 -3.00 6.35
C CYS A 194 6.92 -1.70 5.69
N ILE A 195 6.40 -0.54 6.11
CA ILE A 195 6.80 0.77 5.57
C ILE A 195 8.32 0.97 5.73
N PRO A 196 8.92 0.86 6.93
CA PRO A 196 10.38 1.00 7.09
C PRO A 196 11.20 0.00 6.25
N MET A 197 10.78 -1.26 6.18
CA MET A 197 11.49 -2.29 5.39
C MET A 197 11.50 -1.96 3.90
N VAL A 198 10.34 -1.54 3.36
CA VAL A 198 10.21 -1.19 1.94
C VAL A 198 10.95 0.08 1.61
N MET A 199 10.83 1.12 2.44
CA MET A 199 11.54 2.39 2.21
C MET A 199 13.05 2.18 2.21
N ARG A 200 13.59 1.46 3.21
CA ARG A 200 15.02 1.12 3.28
C ARG A 200 15.50 0.31 2.08
N HIS A 201 14.71 -0.63 1.58
CA HIS A 201 15.09 -1.38 0.39
C HIS A 201 15.07 -0.50 -0.86
N SER A 202 14.10 0.41 -0.96
CA SER A 202 13.88 1.29 -2.12
C SER A 202 15.00 2.30 -2.32
N GLU A 203 15.68 2.70 -1.24
CA GLU A 203 16.92 3.50 -1.29
C GLU A 203 18.03 2.80 -2.09
N GLN A 204 18.05 1.46 -2.10
CA GLN A 204 19.06 0.66 -2.80
C GLN A 204 18.58 0.23 -4.19
N ALA A 205 17.35 -0.26 -4.28
CA ALA A 205 16.75 -0.74 -5.51
C ALA A 205 15.23 -0.61 -5.47
N THR A 206 14.67 0.03 -6.50
CA THR A 206 13.21 0.14 -6.66
C THR A 206 12.73 -0.88 -7.69
N HIS A 207 11.87 -1.80 -7.25
CA HIS A 207 11.28 -2.83 -8.12
C HIS A 207 9.78 -2.63 -8.28
N PRO A 208 9.24 -2.58 -9.52
CA PRO A 208 7.83 -2.26 -9.76
C PRO A 208 6.88 -3.25 -9.10
N ASN A 209 7.14 -4.56 -9.19
CA ASN A 209 6.29 -5.58 -8.57
C ASN A 209 6.25 -5.44 -7.04
N LEU A 210 7.38 -5.10 -6.41
CA LEU A 210 7.43 -4.90 -4.96
C LEU A 210 6.60 -3.68 -4.53
N MET A 211 6.68 -2.59 -5.29
CA MET A 211 5.88 -1.38 -5.05
C MET A 211 4.40 -1.63 -5.29
N GLU A 212 4.05 -2.42 -6.29
CA GLU A 212 2.67 -2.79 -6.59
C GLU A 212 2.05 -3.56 -5.43
N VAL A 213 2.75 -4.57 -4.90
CA VAL A 213 2.28 -5.32 -3.72
C VAL A 213 2.17 -4.41 -2.50
N PHE A 214 3.18 -3.57 -2.27
CA PHE A 214 3.22 -2.69 -1.12
C PHE A 214 2.10 -1.64 -1.12
N LEU A 215 1.89 -0.92 -2.22
CA LEU A 215 0.81 0.06 -2.33
C LEU A 215 -0.57 -0.62 -2.28
N SER A 216 -0.69 -1.85 -2.78
CA SER A 216 -1.91 -2.64 -2.64
C SER A 216 -2.23 -2.93 -1.17
N ILE A 217 -1.21 -3.25 -0.35
CA ILE A 217 -1.37 -3.43 1.10
C ILE A 217 -1.89 -2.13 1.74
N LEU A 218 -1.23 -0.99 1.49
CA LEU A 218 -1.65 0.31 2.05
C LEU A 218 -3.09 0.64 1.67
N HIS A 219 -3.47 0.36 0.42
CA HIS A 219 -4.84 0.53 -0.04
C HIS A 219 -5.82 -0.37 0.74
N SER A 220 -5.53 -1.66 0.93
CA SER A 220 -6.36 -2.56 1.72
C SER A 220 -6.53 -2.09 3.17
N LEU A 221 -5.51 -1.46 3.76
CA LEU A 221 -5.59 -0.92 5.13
C LEU A 221 -6.62 0.21 5.28
N PHE A 222 -6.86 1.00 4.23
CA PHE A 222 -7.96 1.99 4.25
C PHE A 222 -9.35 1.34 4.31
N ILE A 223 -9.47 0.10 3.82
CA ILE A 223 -10.72 -0.65 3.80
C ILE A 223 -10.94 -1.39 5.12
N ILE A 224 -9.90 -2.06 5.64
CA ILE A 224 -10.06 -2.94 6.82
C ILE A 224 -10.06 -2.18 8.15
N VAL A 225 -9.49 -0.97 8.21
CA VAL A 225 -9.52 -0.12 9.42
C VAL A 225 -10.11 1.27 9.10
N PRO A 226 -11.42 1.35 8.79
CA PRO A 226 -12.04 2.59 8.28
C PRO A 226 -12.00 3.75 9.27
N HIS A 227 -11.98 3.47 10.58
CA HIS A 227 -11.90 4.51 11.62
C HIS A 227 -10.51 5.15 11.73
N MET A 228 -9.45 4.52 11.19
CA MET A 228 -8.08 5.05 11.16
C MET A 228 -7.67 5.65 9.83
N LYS A 229 -8.50 5.54 8.79
CA LYS A 229 -8.12 5.90 7.40
C LYS A 229 -7.65 7.35 7.27
N GLU A 230 -8.23 8.28 8.01
CA GLU A 230 -7.85 9.69 8.01
C GLU A 230 -6.47 9.90 8.64
N LYS A 231 -6.29 9.45 9.89
CA LYS A 231 -5.03 9.54 10.62
C LYS A 231 -3.88 8.87 9.86
N PHE A 232 -4.16 7.70 9.27
CA PHE A 232 -3.19 6.99 8.45
C PHE A 232 -2.87 7.74 7.15
N SER A 233 -3.87 8.28 6.44
CA SER A 233 -3.64 9.07 5.22
C SER A 233 -2.81 10.32 5.51
N LYS A 234 -3.07 11.03 6.61
CA LYS A 234 -2.29 12.19 7.04
C LYS A 234 -0.83 11.83 7.30
N LYS A 235 -0.59 10.72 8.01
CA LYS A 235 0.77 10.21 8.28
C LYS A 235 1.50 9.84 6.99
N LEU A 236 0.84 9.15 6.06
CA LEU A 236 1.43 8.78 4.78
C LEU A 236 1.77 10.03 3.96
N ALA A 237 0.84 10.99 3.88
CA ALA A 237 1.08 12.26 3.19
C ALA A 237 2.26 13.03 3.79
N SER A 238 2.34 13.17 5.11
CA SER A 238 3.49 13.81 5.78
C SER A 238 4.79 13.01 5.71
N SER A 239 4.72 11.72 5.34
CA SER A 239 5.87 10.86 5.08
C SER A 239 6.23 10.77 3.59
N SER A 240 5.79 11.73 2.79
CA SER A 240 6.07 11.85 1.36
C SER A 240 5.45 10.80 0.43
N PHE A 241 4.32 10.19 0.79
CA PHE A 241 3.71 9.15 -0.05
C PHE A 241 2.99 9.68 -1.30
N ILE A 242 2.62 10.97 -1.35
CA ILE A 242 2.07 11.56 -2.58
C ILE A 242 3.19 11.63 -3.62
N ARG A 243 4.32 12.23 -3.24
CA ARG A 243 5.53 12.34 -4.06
C ARG A 243 6.06 10.98 -4.49
N LEU A 244 6.25 10.05 -3.54
CA LEU A 244 6.73 8.70 -3.83
C LEU A 244 5.86 8.03 -4.91
N THR A 245 4.54 8.12 -4.78
CA THR A 245 3.63 7.47 -5.73
C THR A 245 3.70 8.10 -7.12
N LEU A 246 3.82 9.42 -7.21
CA LEU A 246 4.01 10.12 -8.50
C LEU A 246 5.36 9.80 -9.14
N GLU A 247 6.43 9.74 -8.35
CA GLU A 247 7.76 9.33 -8.82
C GLU A 247 7.75 7.89 -9.37
N LEU A 248 7.04 6.97 -8.71
CA LEU A 248 6.85 5.60 -9.18
C LEU A 248 6.09 5.55 -10.52
N LYS A 249 5.00 6.31 -10.64
CA LYS A 249 4.23 6.39 -11.89
C LYS A 249 5.07 6.98 -13.02
N ALA A 250 5.79 8.08 -12.78
CA ALA A 250 6.66 8.69 -13.76
C ALA A 250 7.81 7.77 -14.22
N ARG A 251 8.34 6.96 -13.30
CA ARG A 251 9.45 6.05 -13.57
C ARG A 251 9.04 4.79 -14.33
N PHE A 252 7.87 4.23 -14.05
CA PHE A 252 7.49 2.89 -14.53
C PHE A 252 6.24 2.85 -15.43
N CYS A 253 5.34 3.83 -15.35
CA CYS A 253 4.00 3.73 -15.94
C CYS A 253 3.82 4.52 -17.26
N SER A 254 4.78 5.35 -17.64
CA SER A 254 4.70 6.24 -18.82
C SER A 254 4.49 5.52 -20.17
N SER A 255 4.89 4.25 -20.28
CA SER A 255 4.76 3.47 -21.53
C SER A 255 3.87 2.23 -21.41
N LEU A 256 2.88 2.22 -20.49
CA LEU A 256 1.97 1.10 -20.21
C LEU A 256 2.64 -0.24 -19.79
N ARG A 257 3.97 -0.28 -19.62
CA ARG A 257 4.73 -1.49 -19.27
C ARG A 257 4.34 -2.08 -17.92
N HIS A 258 3.88 -1.23 -17.01
CA HIS A 258 3.47 -1.59 -15.65
C HIS A 258 2.08 -1.03 -15.35
N SER A 259 1.08 -1.50 -16.11
CA SER A 259 -0.32 -1.07 -15.98
C SER A 259 -0.93 -1.44 -14.62
N ALA A 260 -0.59 -2.61 -14.07
CA ALA A 260 -1.04 -3.03 -12.75
C ALA A 260 -0.52 -2.09 -11.65
N LEU A 261 0.78 -1.79 -11.64
CA LEU A 261 1.35 -0.76 -10.77
C LEU A 261 0.65 0.60 -10.97
N ASN A 262 0.39 1.02 -12.21
CA ASN A 262 -0.30 2.29 -12.48
C ASN A 262 -1.69 2.32 -11.85
N GLN A 263 -2.44 1.22 -11.97
CA GLN A 263 -3.77 1.07 -11.38
C GLN A 263 -3.69 1.16 -9.86
N VAL A 264 -2.80 0.40 -9.22
CA VAL A 264 -2.63 0.40 -7.77
C VAL A 264 -2.22 1.78 -7.27
N CYS A 265 -1.25 2.44 -7.90
CA CYS A 265 -0.86 3.81 -7.56
C CYS A 265 -2.04 4.79 -7.67
N SER A 266 -2.86 4.66 -8.73
CA SER A 266 -4.04 5.52 -8.94
C SER A 266 -5.11 5.28 -7.88
N SER A 267 -5.41 4.02 -7.55
CA SER A 267 -6.33 3.67 -6.49
C SER A 267 -5.84 4.16 -5.13
N PHE A 268 -4.55 3.97 -4.82
CA PHE A 268 -3.95 4.48 -3.58
C PHE A 268 -4.09 6.00 -3.46
N LEU A 269 -3.69 6.76 -4.48
CA LEU A 269 -3.85 8.22 -4.51
C LEU A 269 -5.31 8.64 -4.39
N TYR A 270 -6.22 7.97 -5.10
CA TYR A 270 -7.66 8.24 -5.04
C TYR A 270 -8.20 8.18 -3.61
N TYR A 271 -7.96 7.08 -2.89
CA TYR A 271 -8.44 6.92 -1.51
C TYR A 271 -7.74 7.88 -0.55
N MET A 272 -6.42 8.07 -0.70
CA MET A 272 -5.67 8.99 0.13
C MET A 272 -6.20 10.42 0.00
N ILE A 273 -6.39 10.92 -1.23
CA ILE A 273 -6.92 12.27 -1.50
C ILE A 273 -8.32 12.42 -0.91
N LEU A 274 -9.22 11.46 -1.14
CA LEU A 274 -10.57 11.52 -0.58
C LEU A 274 -10.57 11.53 0.95
N ASN A 275 -9.72 10.71 1.59
CA ASN A 275 -9.61 10.68 3.05
C ASN A 275 -9.10 12.01 3.61
N LEU A 276 -8.09 12.62 2.97
CA LEU A 276 -7.54 13.91 3.39
C LEU A 276 -8.54 15.06 3.23
N LEU A 277 -9.36 15.03 2.18
CA LEU A 277 -10.37 16.05 1.90
C LEU A 277 -11.66 15.88 2.72
N SER A 278 -11.93 14.67 3.26
CA SER A 278 -13.13 14.39 4.04
C SER A 278 -13.09 14.95 5.47
N ALA A 279 -11.90 15.21 6.02
CA ALA A 279 -11.74 15.73 7.38
C ALA A 279 -10.47 16.61 7.48
N PRO A 280 -10.48 17.79 6.83
CA PRO A 280 -9.36 18.71 6.85
C PRO A 280 -9.23 19.39 8.23
N GLU A 281 -8.00 19.59 8.70
CA GLU A 281 -7.74 20.13 10.05
C GLU A 281 -8.01 21.63 10.19
N LYS A 282 -7.97 22.37 9.07
CA LYS A 282 -7.97 23.84 9.04
C LYS A 282 -9.13 24.44 8.27
N THR A 283 -9.96 23.60 7.65
CA THR A 283 -11.08 24.04 6.82
C THR A 283 -12.32 23.23 7.13
N GLU A 284 -13.47 23.72 6.69
CA GLU A 284 -14.71 22.95 6.76
C GLU A 284 -14.59 21.66 5.91
N PRO A 285 -15.09 20.51 6.41
CA PRO A 285 -15.20 19.29 5.62
C PRO A 285 -15.99 19.53 4.33
N LEU A 286 -15.59 18.85 3.25
CA LEU A 286 -16.35 18.90 2.01
C LEU A 286 -17.74 18.26 2.20
N SER A 287 -18.74 18.85 1.55
CA SER A 287 -20.06 18.24 1.44
C SER A 287 -20.00 16.90 0.69
N LYS A 288 -21.00 16.04 0.88
CA LYS A 288 -21.09 14.75 0.16
C LYS A 288 -21.14 14.95 -1.36
N GLU A 289 -21.75 16.03 -1.82
CA GLU A 289 -21.86 16.39 -3.23
C GLU A 289 -20.50 16.79 -3.80
N GLU A 290 -19.74 17.63 -3.10
CA GLU A 290 -18.39 18.01 -3.49
C GLU A 290 -17.45 16.80 -3.54
N LEU A 291 -17.52 15.92 -2.53
CA LEU A 291 -16.73 14.67 -2.52
C LEU A 291 -17.07 13.75 -3.70
N SER A 292 -18.34 13.71 -4.12
CA SER A 292 -18.77 12.96 -5.30
C SER A 292 -18.19 13.53 -6.61
N VAL A 293 -18.19 14.86 -6.74
CA VAL A 293 -17.56 15.54 -7.88
C VAL A 293 -16.06 15.25 -7.92
N VAL A 294 -15.38 15.37 -6.78
CA VAL A 294 -13.95 15.04 -6.63
C VAL A 294 -13.66 13.61 -7.01
N SER A 295 -14.41 12.68 -6.44
CA SER A 295 -14.30 11.25 -6.72
C SER A 295 -14.36 10.98 -8.23
N THR A 296 -15.33 11.59 -8.91
CA THR A 296 -15.54 11.40 -10.34
C THR A 296 -14.31 11.80 -11.15
N PHE A 297 -13.79 13.02 -10.99
CA PHE A 297 -12.65 13.44 -11.81
C PHE A 297 -11.33 12.75 -11.39
N LEU A 298 -11.16 12.38 -10.12
CA LEU A 298 -9.98 11.61 -9.67
C LEU A 298 -9.92 10.23 -10.31
N GLN A 299 -11.06 9.52 -10.39
CA GLN A 299 -11.14 8.21 -11.04
C GLN A 299 -10.71 8.26 -12.51
N HIS A 300 -11.07 9.33 -13.22
CA HIS A 300 -10.72 9.49 -14.63
C HIS A 300 -9.31 10.04 -14.80
N GLY A 301 -8.88 11.01 -14.00
CA GLY A 301 -7.61 11.72 -14.20
C GLY A 301 -6.37 11.00 -13.69
N LEU A 302 -6.43 10.33 -12.52
CA LEU A 302 -5.26 9.71 -11.89
C LEU A 302 -4.59 8.62 -12.75
N PRO A 303 -5.32 7.74 -13.46
CA PRO A 303 -4.72 6.76 -14.36
C PRO A 303 -3.84 7.38 -15.46
N HIS A 304 -4.13 8.60 -15.87
CA HIS A 304 -3.43 9.31 -16.96
C HIS A 304 -2.26 10.17 -16.48
N ILE A 305 -2.04 10.33 -15.18
CA ILE A 305 -0.90 11.10 -14.63
C ILE A 305 0.32 10.19 -14.51
N SER A 306 1.10 10.00 -15.58
CA SER A 306 2.37 9.24 -15.52
C SER A 306 3.57 10.08 -15.97
N SER A 307 3.41 11.40 -15.91
CA SER A 307 4.39 12.41 -16.31
C SER A 307 5.30 12.81 -15.14
N ARG A 308 6.50 13.29 -15.46
CA ARG A 308 7.41 13.88 -14.45
C ARG A 308 6.86 15.23 -13.95
N ASN A 309 7.36 15.72 -12.81
CA ASN A 309 6.87 16.97 -12.21
C ASN A 309 6.90 18.18 -13.18
N PRO A 310 7.96 18.41 -13.98
CA PRO A 310 7.97 19.52 -14.94
C PRO A 310 6.92 19.38 -16.04
N GLU A 311 6.66 18.15 -16.51
CA GLU A 311 5.63 17.87 -17.51
C GLU A 311 4.22 18.07 -16.93
N SER A 312 4.01 17.70 -15.67
CA SER A 312 2.75 17.94 -14.95
C SER A 312 2.51 19.45 -14.72
N LEU A 313 3.56 20.21 -14.42
CA LEU A 313 3.50 21.67 -14.32
C LEU A 313 3.21 22.32 -15.69
N ALA A 314 3.88 21.87 -16.75
CA ALA A 314 3.64 22.34 -18.11
C ALA A 314 2.19 22.06 -18.55
N PHE A 315 1.67 20.86 -18.26
CA PHE A 315 0.28 20.51 -18.55
C PHE A 315 -0.72 21.33 -17.72
N LEU A 316 -0.42 21.62 -16.45
CA LEU A 316 -1.23 22.52 -15.64
C LEU A 316 -1.23 23.95 -16.19
N SER A 317 -0.10 24.39 -16.74
CA SER A 317 0.09 25.72 -17.33
C SER A 317 -0.54 25.88 -18.72
N ASP A 318 -0.97 24.79 -19.34
CA ASP A 318 -1.52 24.81 -20.69
C ASP A 318 -2.84 25.60 -20.73
N ARG A 319 -2.84 26.64 -21.58
CA ARG A 319 -3.97 27.56 -21.76
C ARG A 319 -4.81 27.23 -22.98
N GLN A 320 -4.43 26.22 -23.77
CA GLN A 320 -5.21 25.80 -24.92
C GLN A 320 -6.62 25.37 -24.49
N TYR A 321 -7.57 25.42 -25.42
CA TYR A 321 -8.90 24.87 -25.18
C TYR A 321 -8.78 23.38 -24.85
N MET A 322 -9.30 22.99 -23.69
CA MET A 322 -9.16 21.63 -23.16
C MET A 322 -10.49 20.90 -23.23
N GLU A 323 -10.47 19.67 -23.73
CA GLU A 323 -11.61 18.78 -23.56
C GLU A 323 -11.85 18.47 -22.07
N LYS A 324 -13.08 18.11 -21.71
CA LYS A 324 -13.50 17.84 -20.33
C LYS A 324 -12.56 16.89 -19.58
N THR A 325 -12.07 15.84 -20.26
CA THR A 325 -11.15 14.84 -19.67
C THR A 325 -9.77 15.44 -19.36
N ALA A 326 -9.24 16.28 -20.25
CA ALA A 326 -7.98 16.98 -20.05
C ALA A 326 -8.08 17.99 -18.91
N ARG A 327 -9.21 18.71 -18.81
CA ARG A 327 -9.52 19.61 -17.70
C ARG A 327 -9.58 18.88 -16.35
N GLN A 328 -10.27 17.74 -16.30
CA GLN A 328 -10.32 16.88 -15.12
C GLN A 328 -8.93 16.42 -14.67
N ARG A 329 -8.02 16.17 -15.61
CA ARG A 329 -6.63 15.85 -15.30
C ARG A 329 -5.88 17.05 -14.71
N GLN A 330 -6.10 18.27 -15.19
CA GLN A 330 -5.55 19.49 -14.56
C GLN A 330 -6.06 19.63 -13.12
N TYR A 331 -7.35 19.39 -12.87
CA TYR A 331 -7.91 19.40 -11.51
C TYR A 331 -7.24 18.38 -10.60
N CYS A 332 -6.97 17.17 -11.09
CA CYS A 332 -6.26 16.14 -10.33
C CYS A 332 -4.83 16.59 -9.97
N ILE A 333 -4.09 17.13 -10.94
CA ILE A 333 -2.72 17.62 -10.73
C ILE A 333 -2.71 18.75 -9.70
N LEU A 334 -3.64 19.70 -9.81
CA LEU A 334 -3.77 20.80 -8.86
C LEU A 334 -4.04 20.29 -7.43
N LEU A 335 -5.00 19.36 -7.26
CA LEU A 335 -5.29 18.79 -5.93
C LEU A 335 -4.10 18.01 -5.35
N LEU A 336 -3.36 17.28 -6.18
CA LEU A 336 -2.13 16.60 -5.77
C LEU A 336 -1.11 17.60 -5.23
N PHE A 337 -0.86 18.71 -5.95
CA PHE A 337 0.04 19.77 -5.47
C PHE A 337 -0.48 20.42 -4.19
N TYR A 338 -1.76 20.78 -4.13
CA TYR A 338 -2.38 21.38 -2.95
C TYR A 338 -2.21 20.52 -1.69
N LEU A 339 -2.56 19.24 -1.77
CA LEU A 339 -2.44 18.32 -0.63
C LEU A 339 -0.98 18.05 -0.27
N ALA A 340 -0.10 17.92 -1.27
CA ALA A 340 1.32 17.77 -1.05
C ALA A 340 1.89 18.97 -0.27
N TYR A 341 1.48 20.19 -0.60
CA TYR A 341 1.90 21.40 0.12
C TYR A 341 1.38 21.46 1.55
N ILE A 342 0.09 21.15 1.77
CA ILE A 342 -0.52 21.12 3.10
C ILE A 342 0.18 20.14 4.03
N HIS A 343 0.60 18.99 3.50
CA HIS A 343 1.24 17.93 4.26
C HIS A 343 2.78 17.96 4.20
N GLU A 344 3.36 19.08 3.75
CA GLU A 344 4.82 19.28 3.67
C GLU A 344 5.57 18.28 2.76
N ASP A 345 4.86 17.59 1.88
CA ASP A 345 5.41 16.72 0.84
C ASP A 345 5.78 17.51 -0.42
N ARG A 346 6.62 18.54 -0.29
CA ARG A 346 6.90 19.48 -1.40
C ARG A 346 7.83 18.86 -2.45
N PHE A 347 7.38 18.80 -3.71
CA PHE A 347 8.15 18.21 -4.84
C PHE A 347 8.21 19.07 -6.10
N VAL A 348 7.77 20.32 -6.01
CA VAL A 348 7.87 21.34 -7.07
C VAL A 348 8.34 22.65 -6.47
N SER A 349 8.95 23.50 -7.29
CA SER A 349 9.33 24.85 -6.88
C SER A 349 8.09 25.71 -6.64
N GLU A 350 8.09 26.53 -5.57
CA GLU A 350 7.03 27.50 -5.29
C GLU A 350 6.86 28.48 -6.47
N ALA A 351 7.95 28.93 -7.09
CA ALA A 351 7.90 29.85 -8.23
C ALA A 351 7.28 29.20 -9.49
N GLU A 352 7.68 27.96 -9.82
CA GLU A 352 7.12 27.25 -10.98
C GLU A 352 5.65 26.89 -10.76
N LEU A 353 5.29 26.50 -9.54
CA LEU A 353 3.91 26.21 -9.18
C LEU A 353 3.04 27.45 -9.27
N PHE A 354 3.52 28.60 -8.78
CA PHE A 354 2.79 29.87 -8.89
C PHE A 354 2.44 30.21 -10.33
N VAL A 355 3.42 30.16 -11.23
CA VAL A 355 3.22 30.44 -12.66
C VAL A 355 2.23 29.46 -13.28
N ALA A 356 2.31 28.18 -12.91
CA ALA A 356 1.40 27.15 -13.41
C ALA A 356 -0.04 27.37 -12.94
N VAL A 357 -0.25 27.66 -11.65
CA VAL A 357 -1.58 27.91 -11.09
C VAL A 357 -2.18 29.20 -11.65
N GLN A 358 -1.39 30.27 -11.82
CA GLN A 358 -1.85 31.51 -12.45
C GLN A 358 -2.29 31.26 -13.90
N SER A 359 -1.51 30.50 -14.67
CA SER A 359 -1.84 30.15 -16.05
C SER A 359 -3.10 29.29 -16.14
N PHE A 360 -3.26 28.35 -15.21
CA PHE A 360 -4.48 27.54 -15.08
C PHE A 360 -5.72 28.42 -14.82
N LEU A 361 -5.66 29.34 -13.85
CA LEU A 361 -6.77 30.25 -13.54
C LEU A 361 -7.14 31.16 -14.70
N LEU A 362 -6.13 31.71 -15.40
CA LEU A 362 -6.34 32.47 -16.64
C LEU A 362 -7.03 31.62 -17.71
N SER A 363 -6.64 30.35 -17.88
CA SER A 363 -7.27 29.45 -18.86
C SER A 363 -8.75 29.20 -18.56
N LEU A 364 -9.14 29.15 -17.28
CA LEU A 364 -10.55 28.99 -16.87
C LEU A 364 -11.33 30.27 -17.19
N GLN A 365 -10.74 31.43 -16.92
CA GLN A 365 -11.34 32.73 -17.22
C GLN A 365 -11.54 32.92 -18.73
N ASP A 366 -10.51 32.64 -19.53
CA ASP A 366 -10.54 32.74 -21.00
C ASP A 366 -11.63 31.84 -21.62
N GLN A 367 -11.91 30.71 -20.99
CA GLN A 367 -12.90 29.72 -21.45
C GLN A 367 -14.27 29.87 -20.77
N GLY A 368 -14.43 30.83 -19.85
CA GLY A 368 -15.68 31.03 -19.08
C GLY A 368 -16.07 29.83 -18.21
N GLU A 369 -15.10 28.98 -17.84
CA GLU A 369 -15.33 27.77 -17.06
C GLU A 369 -15.37 28.06 -15.56
N ARG A 370 -16.29 27.41 -14.85
CA ARG A 370 -16.35 27.44 -13.38
C ARG A 370 -15.80 26.13 -12.82
N PRO A 371 -14.64 26.14 -12.13
CA PRO A 371 -14.10 24.93 -11.55
C PRO A 371 -14.93 24.50 -10.31
N PRO A 372 -14.88 23.22 -9.91
CA PRO A 372 -15.43 22.80 -8.63
C PRO A 372 -14.86 23.61 -7.47
N LEU A 373 -15.66 23.90 -6.44
CA LEU A 373 -15.27 24.79 -5.32
C LEU A 373 -13.97 24.36 -4.63
N VAL A 374 -13.78 23.06 -4.43
CA VAL A 374 -12.53 22.49 -3.88
C VAL A 374 -11.29 22.80 -4.72
N VAL A 375 -11.41 22.77 -6.05
CA VAL A 375 -10.32 23.09 -6.99
C VAL A 375 -10.04 24.58 -6.95
N PHE A 376 -11.09 25.40 -6.86
CA PHE A 376 -10.94 26.84 -6.67
C PHE A 376 -10.21 27.15 -5.36
N ARG A 377 -10.68 26.63 -4.22
CA ARG A 377 -10.04 26.78 -2.90
C ARG A 377 -8.57 26.35 -2.91
N ALA A 378 -8.28 25.20 -3.54
CA ALA A 378 -6.91 24.72 -3.71
C ALA A 378 -6.04 25.70 -4.52
N SER A 379 -6.58 26.28 -5.59
CA SER A 379 -5.90 27.28 -6.41
C SER A 379 -5.55 28.53 -5.58
N ILE A 380 -6.51 29.05 -4.82
CA ILE A 380 -6.31 30.24 -3.97
C ILE A 380 -5.22 29.99 -2.94
N TYR A 381 -5.28 28.85 -2.25
CA TYR A 381 -4.28 28.48 -1.26
C TYR A 381 -2.86 28.40 -1.85
N LEU A 382 -2.73 27.76 -3.01
CA LEU A 382 -1.42 27.62 -3.68
C LEU A 382 -0.88 28.98 -4.14
N VAL A 383 -1.74 29.86 -4.66
CA VAL A 383 -1.37 31.23 -5.05
C VAL A 383 -0.90 32.03 -3.83
N SER A 384 -1.67 32.01 -2.73
CA SER A 384 -1.33 32.78 -1.52
C SER A 384 -0.01 32.32 -0.90
N LEU A 385 0.25 31.01 -0.90
CA LEU A 385 1.45 30.42 -0.30
C LEU A 385 2.72 30.82 -1.06
N CYS A 386 2.64 30.99 -2.37
CA CYS A 386 3.78 31.37 -3.20
C CYS A 386 4.03 32.89 -3.21
N GLN A 387 3.05 33.72 -2.84
CA GLN A 387 3.20 35.19 -2.78
C GLN A 387 4.02 35.68 -1.58
N ASP A 388 4.00 34.96 -0.47
CA ASP A 388 4.60 35.41 0.80
C ASP A 388 6.15 35.50 0.77
N LYS A 389 6.82 35.01 -0.28
CA LYS A 389 8.30 34.97 -0.36
C LYS A 389 8.93 35.78 -1.50
N ASP A 390 8.18 36.14 -2.54
CA ASP A 390 8.67 36.95 -3.65
C ASP A 390 7.97 38.31 -3.68
N ARG A 391 8.56 39.31 -3.01
CA ARG A 391 8.15 40.73 -3.08
C ARG A 391 8.34 41.37 -4.48
N ALA A 392 8.61 40.58 -5.52
CA ALA A 392 8.91 41.03 -6.88
C ALA A 392 7.86 40.60 -7.93
N LEU A 393 6.77 39.93 -7.53
CA LEU A 393 5.69 39.55 -8.43
C LEU A 393 4.54 40.56 -8.31
N ASP A 394 4.67 41.67 -9.06
CA ASP A 394 3.74 42.80 -9.09
C ASP A 394 2.28 42.43 -9.49
N GLU A 395 1.35 43.15 -8.86
CA GLU A 395 -0.03 43.51 -9.24
C GLU A 395 -0.78 42.67 -10.31
N VAL A 396 -1.17 41.43 -10.00
CA VAL A 396 -2.24 40.74 -10.76
C VAL A 396 -3.30 39.96 -9.90
N PRO A 397 -3.24 39.75 -8.56
CA PRO A 397 -4.19 38.83 -7.93
C PRO A 397 -5.63 39.34 -7.83
N CYS A 398 -5.85 40.64 -7.62
CA CYS A 398 -7.18 41.14 -7.23
C CYS A 398 -8.21 41.14 -8.37
N GLY A 399 -7.81 41.30 -9.64
CA GLY A 399 -8.74 41.30 -10.77
C GLY A 399 -9.18 39.90 -11.24
N LEU A 400 -8.32 38.90 -11.06
CA LEU A 400 -8.59 37.51 -11.47
C LEU A 400 -9.61 36.80 -10.54
N LEU A 401 -9.62 37.17 -9.26
CA LEU A 401 -10.48 36.54 -8.26
C LEU A 401 -11.92 37.06 -8.29
N SER A 402 -12.13 38.31 -8.73
CA SER A 402 -13.47 38.92 -8.82
C SER A 402 -14.34 38.35 -9.95
N GLY A 403 -13.75 37.70 -10.96
CA GLY A 403 -14.49 37.15 -12.11
C GLY A 403 -14.91 35.68 -11.97
N LEU A 404 -14.39 34.97 -10.96
CA LEU A 404 -14.58 33.52 -10.76
C LEU A 404 -15.47 33.19 -9.54
N GLY A 405 -15.82 34.19 -8.73
CA GLY A 405 -16.66 34.08 -7.53
C GLY A 405 -18.15 34.00 -7.81
#